data_AF-A0A9P0JU86-F1
#
_entry.id   AF-A0A9P0JU86-F1
#
_cell.length_a   1.000
_cell.length_b   1.000
_cell.length_c   1.000
_cell.angle_alpha   90.00
_cell.angle_beta   90.00
_cell.angle_gamma   90.00
#
_symmetry.space_group_name_H-M   'P 1'
#
loop_
_entity.id
_entity.type
_entity.pdbx_description
1 polymer ?
#
loop_
_entity_poly.entity_id
_entity_poly.type
_entity_poly.pdbx_seq_one_letter_code
_entity_poly.pdbx_strand_id
1 'polypeptide(L)'
;MVEALSTDYNRTKMSLELVLASLFTPNKDQMFENGLYWQPVPYNYLPKNKDPILLGVLCPHYLELYNEAAYSAEVQSEFNKHRDVIQYIAESTGLNITRFEDIYNLYFGLATEEEWGFVLPPWTRKVWPKVMESLAVHEYYVALKTVEMRQMAVGYFLEKIIRDTMKKVSATTSAKKLFLYSAHENNLAELLIALGVFEYPHVPTYGSFILLEVHNINGVHGVKIFYENYSGYGVKLLKMPNCDEFCPLDKFVHLVTDLIPDKSLCGI
;
A
#
# COMPACT_ATOMS: atom_id res chain seq x y z
N MET A 1 15.37 0.49 -18.81
CA MET A 1 13.96 0.14 -19.08
C MET A 1 13.11 0.24 -17.83
N VAL A 2 13.50 -0.43 -16.75
CA VAL A 2 12.82 -0.42 -15.43
C VAL A 2 13.59 0.40 -14.39
N GLU A 3 12.87 0.94 -13.42
CA GLU A 3 13.37 1.34 -12.10
C GLU A 3 12.62 0.53 -11.06
N ALA A 4 13.36 -0.12 -10.16
CA ALA A 4 12.78 -1.02 -9.16
C ALA A 4 13.23 -0.55 -7.78
N LEU A 5 12.26 -0.31 -6.89
CA LEU A 5 12.45 0.18 -5.54
C LEU A 5 11.68 -0.73 -4.57
N SER A 6 12.32 -1.10 -3.47
CA SER A 6 11.71 -1.88 -2.41
C SER A 6 11.85 -1.16 -1.07
N THR A 7 10.96 -1.44 -0.13
CA THR A 7 11.21 -1.11 1.28
C THR A 7 12.35 -1.96 1.84
N ASP A 8 12.98 -1.51 2.93
CA ASP A 8 14.10 -2.23 3.56
C ASP A 8 13.65 -3.41 4.43
N TYR A 9 12.88 -4.34 3.85
CA TYR A 9 12.47 -5.60 4.45
C TYR A 9 12.82 -6.77 3.54
N ASN A 10 13.32 -7.88 4.10
CA ASN A 10 13.68 -9.05 3.28
C ASN A 10 12.50 -9.56 2.45
N ARG A 11 11.28 -9.57 3.02
CA ARG A 11 10.08 -10.04 2.31
C ARG A 11 9.76 -9.23 1.06
N THR A 12 9.93 -7.91 1.10
CA THR A 12 9.63 -7.02 -0.04
C THR A 12 10.75 -7.07 -1.07
N LYS A 13 12.02 -7.14 -0.62
CA LYS A 13 13.18 -7.34 -1.51
C LYS A 13 13.06 -8.63 -2.32
N MET A 14 12.82 -9.76 -1.64
CA MET A 14 12.64 -11.06 -2.28
C MET A 14 11.42 -11.07 -3.22
N SER A 15 10.32 -10.44 -2.82
CA SER A 15 9.12 -10.33 -3.68
C SER A 15 9.41 -9.56 -4.96
N LEU A 16 10.14 -8.45 -4.88
CA LEU A 16 10.54 -7.67 -6.04
C LEU A 16 11.47 -8.47 -6.97
N GLU A 17 12.42 -9.22 -6.42
CA GLU A 17 13.32 -10.08 -7.20
C GLU A 17 12.54 -11.16 -7.97
N LEU A 18 11.53 -11.78 -7.35
CA LEU A 18 10.66 -12.76 -8.02
C LEU A 18 9.87 -12.13 -9.18
N VAL A 19 9.31 -10.93 -8.96
CA VAL A 19 8.61 -10.19 -10.01
C VAL A 19 9.58 -9.84 -11.15
N LEU A 20 10.77 -9.34 -10.84
CA LEU A 20 11.79 -9.01 -11.84
C LEU A 20 12.26 -10.23 -12.63
N ALA A 21 12.46 -11.37 -11.98
CA ALA A 21 12.82 -12.64 -12.63
C ALA A 21 11.75 -13.08 -13.64
N SER A 22 10.46 -12.89 -13.31
CA SER A 22 9.36 -13.22 -14.21
C SER A 22 9.20 -12.25 -15.38
N LEU A 23 9.40 -10.94 -15.15
CA LEU A 23 9.25 -9.91 -16.19
C LEU A 23 10.41 -9.87 -17.17
N PHE A 24 11.61 -10.21 -16.70
CA PHE A 24 12.85 -10.11 -17.48
C PHE A 24 13.50 -11.48 -17.64
N THR A 25 12.75 -12.46 -18.15
CA THR A 25 13.32 -13.75 -18.55
C THR A 25 14.33 -13.54 -19.70
N PRO A 26 15.59 -13.98 -19.56
CA PRO A 26 16.61 -13.78 -20.59
C PRO A 26 16.31 -14.60 -21.86
N ASN A 27 16.55 -14.00 -23.02
CA ASN A 27 16.65 -14.76 -24.27
C ASN A 27 18.01 -15.48 -24.37
N LYS A 28 18.20 -16.30 -25.41
CA LYS A 28 19.42 -17.11 -25.58
C LYS A 28 20.72 -16.30 -25.53
N ASP A 29 20.72 -15.08 -26.06
CA ASP A 29 21.91 -14.22 -26.11
C ASP A 29 22.17 -13.50 -24.78
N GLN A 30 21.15 -13.42 -23.91
CA GLN A 30 21.22 -12.81 -22.58
C GLN A 30 21.51 -13.83 -21.47
N MET A 31 21.38 -15.14 -21.75
CA MET A 31 21.70 -16.18 -20.78
C MET A 31 23.19 -16.23 -20.53
N PHE A 32 23.61 -15.98 -19.29
CA PHE A 32 25.01 -16.13 -18.88
C PHE A 32 25.37 -17.58 -18.52
N GLU A 33 24.37 -18.42 -18.22
CA GLU A 33 24.52 -19.84 -17.91
C GLU A 33 23.43 -20.65 -18.64
N ASN A 34 23.81 -21.79 -19.21
CA ASN A 34 22.88 -22.58 -20.03
C ASN A 34 21.83 -23.26 -19.17
N GLY A 35 20.55 -23.07 -19.52
CA GLY A 35 19.42 -23.66 -18.79
C GLY A 35 18.98 -22.85 -17.57
N LEU A 36 19.65 -21.74 -17.24
CA LEU A 36 19.23 -20.81 -16.21
C LEU A 36 18.45 -19.64 -16.83
N TYR A 37 17.12 -19.71 -16.79
CA TYR A 37 16.22 -18.68 -17.31
C TYR A 37 16.05 -17.49 -16.34
N TRP A 38 17.17 -16.97 -15.85
CA TRP A 38 17.23 -15.84 -14.92
C TRP A 38 18.38 -14.92 -15.29
N GLN A 39 18.18 -13.62 -15.12
CA GLN A 39 19.24 -12.63 -15.23
C GLN A 39 19.16 -11.66 -14.04
N PRO A 40 20.29 -11.13 -13.57
CA PRO A 40 20.28 -10.14 -12.50
C PRO A 40 19.63 -8.85 -12.98
N VAL A 41 18.60 -8.39 -12.26
CA VAL A 41 17.99 -7.08 -12.48
C VAL A 41 18.16 -6.25 -11.20
N PRO A 42 18.86 -5.11 -11.24
CA PRO A 42 19.10 -4.33 -10.04
C PRO A 42 17.81 -3.71 -9.52
N TYR A 43 17.67 -3.71 -8.20
CA TYR A 43 16.69 -2.91 -7.47
C TYR A 43 17.40 -2.10 -6.38
N ASN A 44 16.75 -1.05 -5.90
CA ASN A 44 17.26 -0.21 -4.82
C ASN A 44 16.30 -0.24 -3.63
N TYR A 45 16.77 0.25 -2.49
CA TYR A 45 15.96 0.53 -1.31
C TYR A 45 16.62 1.66 -0.52
N LEU A 46 15.83 2.35 0.29
CA LEU A 46 16.33 3.30 1.29
C LEU A 46 16.28 2.63 2.67
N PRO A 47 17.21 2.94 3.60
CA PRO A 47 17.10 2.47 4.98
C PRO A 47 15.74 2.84 5.57
N LYS A 48 15.16 1.97 6.41
CA LYS A 48 13.78 2.14 6.92
C LYS A 48 13.48 3.54 7.47
N ASN A 49 14.38 4.08 8.28
CA ASN A 49 14.25 5.39 8.92
C ASN A 49 14.62 6.58 8.01
N LYS A 50 14.84 6.33 6.72
CA LYS A 50 15.19 7.31 5.70
C LYS A 50 14.35 7.19 4.43
N ASP A 51 13.28 6.40 4.48
CA ASP A 51 12.40 6.13 3.35
C ASP A 51 11.04 6.82 3.54
N PRO A 52 10.92 8.13 3.25
CA PRO A 52 9.63 8.80 3.33
C PRO A 52 8.70 8.37 2.19
N ILE A 53 9.23 7.72 1.14
CA ILE A 53 8.50 7.42 -0.09
C ILE A 53 7.62 6.19 0.11
N LEU A 54 8.17 5.09 0.62
CA LEU A 54 7.43 3.84 0.82
C LEU A 54 7.16 3.54 2.30
N LEU A 55 7.85 4.22 3.23
CA LEU A 55 7.72 4.04 4.67
C LEU A 55 7.46 5.36 5.39
N GLY A 56 6.69 6.27 4.79
CA GLY A 56 6.32 7.54 5.41
C GLY A 56 5.57 7.39 6.74
N VAL A 57 4.93 6.24 6.98
CA VAL A 57 4.35 5.87 8.28
C VAL A 57 5.39 5.67 9.40
N LEU A 58 6.69 5.63 9.06
CA LEU A 58 7.80 5.58 10.02
C LEU A 58 8.44 6.95 10.25
N CYS A 59 7.94 8.02 9.62
CA CYS A 59 8.38 9.37 9.89
C CYS A 59 8.14 9.71 11.38
N PRO A 60 9.12 10.30 12.10
CA PRO A 60 8.94 10.67 13.51
C PRO A 60 7.66 11.47 13.77
N HIS A 61 7.38 12.47 12.93
CA HIS A 61 6.18 13.29 13.06
C HIS A 61 4.88 12.51 12.77
N TYR A 62 4.91 11.53 11.86
CA TYR A 62 3.76 10.64 11.64
C TYR A 62 3.43 9.84 12.89
N LEU A 63 4.45 9.28 13.56
CA LEU A 63 4.26 8.45 14.75
C LEU A 63 3.63 9.24 15.91
N GLU A 64 4.00 10.51 16.07
CA GLU A 64 3.39 11.43 17.04
C GLU A 64 1.90 11.65 16.74
N LEU A 65 1.59 12.08 15.50
CA LEU A 65 0.21 12.34 15.07
C LEU A 65 -0.66 11.07 15.10
N TYR A 66 -0.10 9.93 14.72
CA TYR A 66 -0.79 8.65 14.77
C TYR A 66 -1.20 8.29 16.20
N ASN A 67 -0.29 8.47 17.16
CA ASN A 67 -0.59 8.18 18.56
C ASN A 67 -1.71 9.12 19.08
N GLU A 68 -1.67 10.39 18.75
CA GLU A 68 -2.76 11.33 19.08
C GLU A 68 -4.09 10.94 18.41
N ALA A 69 -4.05 10.58 17.14
CA ALA A 69 -5.22 10.17 16.37
C ALA A 69 -5.88 8.91 16.94
N ALA A 70 -5.09 7.87 17.26
CA ALA A 70 -5.56 6.61 17.81
C ALA A 70 -6.30 6.77 19.14
N TYR A 71 -5.93 7.77 19.95
CA TYR A 71 -6.58 8.10 21.23
C TYR A 71 -7.54 9.29 21.17
N SER A 72 -7.78 9.84 19.98
CA SER A 72 -8.75 10.93 19.81
C SER A 72 -10.16 10.49 20.19
N ALA A 73 -10.96 11.43 20.70
CA ALA A 73 -12.34 11.14 21.12
C ALA A 73 -13.20 10.51 20.01
N GLU A 74 -12.98 10.92 18.75
CA GLU A 74 -13.68 10.37 17.60
C GLU A 74 -13.30 8.91 17.33
N VAL A 75 -12.01 8.59 17.27
CA VAL A 75 -11.54 7.21 17.02
C VAL A 75 -11.92 6.29 18.18
N GLN A 76 -11.76 6.77 19.41
CA GLN A 76 -12.17 6.01 20.59
C GLN A 76 -13.69 5.82 20.66
N SER A 77 -14.49 6.79 20.21
CA SER A 77 -15.93 6.61 20.11
C SER A 77 -16.30 5.56 19.07
N GLU A 78 -15.60 5.49 17.93
CA GLU A 78 -15.79 4.45 16.93
C GLU A 78 -15.38 3.08 17.47
N PHE A 79 -14.18 2.98 18.05
CA PHE A 79 -13.66 1.77 18.67
C PHE A 79 -14.63 1.20 19.72
N ASN A 80 -15.21 2.07 20.56
CA ASN A 80 -16.16 1.67 21.60
C ASN A 80 -17.51 1.14 21.06
N LYS A 81 -17.87 1.37 19.79
CA LYS A 81 -19.05 0.71 19.18
C LYS A 81 -18.87 -0.81 19.10
N HIS A 82 -17.63 -1.29 19.12
CA HIS A 82 -17.27 -2.71 19.05
C HIS A 82 -16.89 -3.30 20.41
N ARG A 83 -17.16 -2.59 21.51
CA ARG A 83 -16.70 -2.94 22.88
C ARG A 83 -16.98 -4.40 23.26
N ASP A 84 -18.12 -4.95 22.90
CA ASP A 84 -18.52 -6.30 23.32
C ASP A 84 -17.64 -7.38 22.64
N VAL A 85 -17.27 -7.14 21.38
CA VAL A 85 -16.35 -8.01 20.62
C VAL A 85 -14.92 -7.82 21.11
N ILE A 86 -14.51 -6.56 21.34
CA ILE A 86 -13.17 -6.23 21.85
C ILE A 86 -12.94 -6.87 23.21
N GLN A 87 -13.90 -6.74 24.12
CA GLN A 87 -13.86 -7.36 25.45
C GLN A 87 -13.75 -8.88 25.35
N TYR A 88 -14.55 -9.51 24.47
CA TYR A 88 -14.47 -10.94 24.22
C TYR A 88 -13.07 -11.39 23.75
N ILE A 89 -12.46 -10.64 22.83
CA ILE A 89 -11.11 -10.94 22.32
C ILE A 89 -10.08 -10.73 23.44
N ALA A 90 -10.16 -9.64 24.21
CA ALA A 90 -9.25 -9.36 25.31
C ALA A 90 -9.30 -10.45 26.39
N GLU A 91 -10.50 -10.90 26.79
CA GLU A 91 -10.68 -12.01 27.74
C GLU A 91 -10.16 -13.34 27.20
N SER A 92 -10.31 -13.59 25.89
CA SER A 92 -9.88 -14.85 25.27
C SER A 92 -8.37 -14.94 25.05
N THR A 93 -7.71 -13.80 24.84
CA THR A 93 -6.28 -13.71 24.49
C THR A 93 -5.39 -13.30 25.65
N GLY A 94 -5.95 -12.61 26.66
CA GLY A 94 -5.19 -11.95 27.71
C GLY A 94 -4.46 -10.68 27.26
N LEU A 95 -4.68 -10.21 26.03
CA LEU A 95 -4.06 -9.00 25.50
C LEU A 95 -4.77 -7.75 26.01
N ASN A 96 -4.00 -6.68 26.21
CA ASN A 96 -4.55 -5.35 26.44
C ASN A 96 -4.89 -4.70 25.09
N ILE A 97 -6.18 -4.62 24.75
CA ILE A 97 -6.66 -4.11 23.47
C ILE A 97 -7.29 -2.74 23.69
N THR A 98 -6.62 -1.69 23.22
CA THR A 98 -6.96 -0.28 23.48
C THR A 98 -7.17 0.55 22.21
N ARG A 99 -6.76 0.01 21.05
CA ARG A 99 -6.91 0.67 19.74
C ARG A 99 -7.06 -0.35 18.60
N PHE A 100 -7.46 0.12 17.43
CA PHE A 100 -7.64 -0.73 16.25
C PHE A 100 -6.35 -1.46 15.83
N GLU A 101 -5.18 -0.84 15.99
CA GLU A 101 -3.87 -1.46 15.73
C GLU A 101 -3.65 -2.78 16.49
N ASP A 102 -4.15 -2.88 17.72
CA ASP A 102 -3.98 -4.10 18.53
C ASP A 102 -4.73 -5.28 17.86
N ILE A 103 -5.90 -5.00 17.30
CA ILE A 103 -6.72 -5.97 16.56
C ILE A 103 -6.14 -6.23 15.18
N TYR A 104 -5.61 -5.21 14.51
CA TYR A 104 -4.88 -5.32 13.25
C TYR A 104 -3.72 -6.32 13.38
N ASN A 105 -2.85 -6.15 14.38
CA ASN A 105 -1.72 -7.02 14.63
C ASN A 105 -2.15 -8.46 14.96
N LEU A 106 -3.20 -8.61 15.78
CA LEU A 106 -3.77 -9.93 16.10
C LEU A 106 -4.37 -10.61 14.87
N TYR A 107 -5.05 -9.88 14.00
CA TYR A 107 -5.58 -10.40 12.74
C TYR A 107 -4.46 -11.00 11.88
N PHE A 108 -3.36 -10.28 11.67
CA PHE A 108 -2.24 -10.81 10.86
C PHE A 108 -1.55 -12.01 11.52
N GLY A 109 -1.47 -12.05 12.85
CA GLY A 109 -0.99 -13.22 13.58
C GLY A 109 -1.84 -14.46 13.30
N LEU A 110 -3.16 -14.35 13.47
CA LEU A 110 -4.10 -15.45 13.22
C LEU A 110 -4.17 -15.83 11.73
N ALA A 111 -4.13 -14.86 10.81
CA ALA A 111 -4.08 -15.14 9.38
C ALA A 111 -2.86 -15.99 9.02
N THR A 112 -1.69 -15.59 9.54
CA THR A 112 -0.45 -16.33 9.31
C THR A 112 -0.54 -17.74 9.90
N GLU A 113 -1.08 -17.90 11.11
CA GLU A 113 -1.26 -19.23 11.70
C GLU A 113 -2.13 -20.15 10.83
N GLU A 114 -3.29 -19.65 10.39
CA GLU A 114 -4.21 -20.41 9.52
C GLU A 114 -3.57 -20.75 8.16
N GLU A 115 -2.89 -19.80 7.53
CA GLU A 115 -2.19 -19.98 6.25
C GLU A 115 -1.07 -21.04 6.33
N TRP A 116 -0.40 -21.14 7.48
CA TRP A 116 0.60 -22.17 7.75
C TRP A 116 0.00 -23.52 8.17
N GLY A 117 -1.34 -23.64 8.16
CA GLY A 117 -2.05 -24.88 8.47
C GLY A 117 -2.18 -25.17 9.97
N PHE A 118 -1.92 -24.18 10.83
CA PHE A 118 -2.21 -24.32 12.25
C PHE A 118 -3.71 -24.25 12.51
N VAL A 119 -4.17 -25.02 13.49
CA VAL A 119 -5.55 -24.95 13.95
C VAL A 119 -5.68 -23.76 14.90
N LEU A 120 -6.46 -22.76 14.49
CA LEU A 120 -6.69 -21.59 15.33
C LEU A 120 -7.37 -21.99 16.66
N PRO A 121 -7.05 -21.29 17.77
CA PRO A 121 -7.66 -21.58 19.07
C PRO A 121 -9.19 -21.50 19.05
N PRO A 122 -9.93 -22.31 19.84
CA PRO A 122 -11.39 -22.40 19.75
C PRO A 122 -12.18 -21.08 19.88
N TRP A 123 -11.63 -20.08 20.57
CA TRP A 123 -12.26 -18.77 20.74
C TRP A 123 -12.39 -18.01 19.41
N THR A 124 -11.49 -18.25 18.45
CA THR A 124 -11.50 -17.52 17.16
C THR A 124 -12.77 -17.82 16.36
N ARG A 125 -13.40 -18.99 16.55
CA ARG A 125 -14.63 -19.40 15.83
C ARG A 125 -15.76 -18.38 15.87
N LYS A 126 -15.83 -17.54 16.91
CA LYS A 126 -16.88 -16.52 17.06
C LYS A 126 -16.63 -15.26 16.23
N VAL A 127 -15.37 -14.97 15.87
CA VAL A 127 -14.95 -13.68 15.30
C VAL A 127 -14.14 -13.81 13.99
N TRP A 128 -13.56 -14.98 13.73
CA TRP A 128 -12.68 -15.22 12.59
C TRP A 128 -13.44 -15.67 11.33
N PRO A 129 -13.02 -15.25 10.12
CA PRO A 129 -12.09 -14.13 9.85
C PRO A 129 -12.80 -12.78 9.82
N LYS A 130 -14.09 -12.76 9.45
CA LYS A 130 -14.80 -11.55 9.00
C LYS A 130 -14.87 -10.43 10.03
N VAL A 131 -15.13 -10.75 11.30
CA VAL A 131 -15.25 -9.70 12.34
C VAL A 131 -13.87 -9.11 12.61
N MET A 132 -12.86 -9.97 12.76
CA MET A 132 -11.46 -9.55 12.93
C MET A 132 -10.99 -8.69 11.76
N GLU A 133 -11.23 -9.11 10.52
CA GLU A 133 -10.88 -8.35 9.32
C GLU A 133 -11.59 -6.99 9.30
N SER A 134 -12.89 -6.94 9.57
CA SER A 134 -13.64 -5.69 9.58
C SER A 134 -13.10 -4.68 10.60
N LEU A 135 -12.59 -5.15 11.75
CA LEU A 135 -11.98 -4.32 12.77
C LEU A 135 -10.55 -3.92 12.38
N ALA A 136 -9.76 -4.85 11.81
CA ALA A 136 -8.42 -4.56 11.32
C ALA A 136 -8.44 -3.47 10.24
N VAL A 137 -9.42 -3.48 9.34
CA VAL A 137 -9.52 -2.49 8.26
C VAL A 137 -9.77 -1.05 8.75
N HIS A 138 -10.34 -0.88 9.95
CA HIS A 138 -10.46 0.47 10.55
C HIS A 138 -9.11 1.13 10.77
N GLU A 139 -8.05 0.32 10.99
CA GLU A 139 -6.70 0.81 11.19
C GLU A 139 -6.20 1.66 10.02
N TYR A 140 -6.51 1.28 8.77
CA TYR A 140 -6.12 2.07 7.60
C TYR A 140 -6.75 3.47 7.59
N TYR A 141 -7.96 3.63 8.13
CA TYR A 141 -8.61 4.93 8.24
C TYR A 141 -8.04 5.77 9.40
N VAL A 142 -7.65 5.12 10.50
CA VAL A 142 -6.94 5.79 11.61
C VAL A 142 -5.57 6.28 11.14
N ALA A 143 -4.83 5.44 10.41
CA ALA A 143 -3.54 5.75 9.77
C ALA A 143 -3.60 6.93 8.77
N LEU A 144 -4.80 7.26 8.28
CA LEU A 144 -5.03 8.36 7.35
C LEU A 144 -5.94 9.45 7.93
N LYS A 145 -6.01 9.57 9.26
CA LYS A 145 -6.98 10.45 9.90
C LYS A 145 -6.78 11.94 9.56
N THR A 146 -5.55 12.45 9.69
CA THR A 146 -5.24 13.86 9.43
C THR A 146 -4.66 14.08 8.04
N VAL A 147 -4.65 15.33 7.57
CA VAL A 147 -4.08 15.68 6.26
C VAL A 147 -2.58 15.40 6.26
N GLU A 148 -1.87 15.78 7.32
CA GLU A 148 -0.45 15.57 7.50
C GLU A 148 -0.09 14.07 7.53
N MET A 149 -0.92 13.25 8.18
CA MET A 149 -0.75 11.79 8.15
C MET A 149 -0.89 11.23 6.74
N ARG A 150 -1.90 11.67 5.97
CA ARG A 150 -2.05 11.28 4.55
C ARG A 150 -0.87 11.73 3.70
N GLN A 151 -0.42 12.96 3.89
CA GLN A 151 0.73 13.53 3.20
C GLN A 151 2.01 12.73 3.43
N MET A 152 2.23 12.23 4.66
CA MET A 152 3.38 11.35 4.95
C MET A 152 3.15 9.92 4.44
N ALA A 153 1.99 9.32 4.71
CA ALA A 153 1.69 7.92 4.38
C ALA A 153 1.73 7.64 2.87
N VAL A 154 1.16 8.54 2.04
CA VAL A 154 1.05 8.35 0.59
C VAL A 154 1.59 9.50 -0.25
N GLY A 155 1.73 10.69 0.34
CA GLY A 155 2.01 11.92 -0.41
C GLY A 155 3.38 11.96 -1.07
N TYR A 156 4.44 11.58 -0.34
CA TYR A 156 5.79 11.48 -0.92
C TYR A 156 5.85 10.47 -2.08
N PHE A 157 5.08 9.38 -1.98
CA PHE A 157 4.96 8.40 -3.06
C PHE A 157 4.27 8.99 -4.29
N LEU A 158 3.12 9.66 -4.10
CA LEU A 158 2.39 10.34 -5.15
C LEU A 158 3.22 11.43 -5.82
N GLU A 159 3.96 12.23 -5.05
CA GLU A 159 4.88 13.25 -5.58
C GLU A 159 5.92 12.61 -6.51
N LYS A 160 6.52 11.48 -6.10
CA LYS A 160 7.46 10.74 -6.94
C LYS A 160 6.81 10.25 -8.23
N ILE A 161 5.62 9.63 -8.16
CA ILE A 161 4.88 9.15 -9.34
C ILE A 161 4.60 10.29 -10.31
N ILE A 162 4.10 11.43 -9.80
CA ILE A 162 3.78 12.61 -10.61
C ILE A 162 5.05 13.14 -11.27
N ARG A 163 6.13 13.31 -10.51
CA ARG A 163 7.41 13.82 -11.03
C ARG A 163 7.97 12.91 -12.14
N ASP A 164 7.96 11.60 -11.91
CA ASP A 164 8.46 10.62 -12.89
C ASP A 164 7.60 10.59 -14.15
N THR A 165 6.27 10.73 -13.99
CA THR A 165 5.30 10.83 -15.09
C THR A 165 5.51 12.12 -15.90
N MET A 166 5.62 13.28 -15.25
CA MET A 166 5.85 14.56 -15.92
C MET A 166 7.19 14.56 -16.66
N LYS A 167 8.23 13.96 -16.09
CA LYS A 167 9.53 13.77 -16.77
C LYS A 167 9.38 12.86 -17.99
N LYS A 168 8.56 11.81 -17.91
CA LYS A 168 8.31 10.90 -19.04
C LYS A 168 7.54 11.58 -20.18
N VAL A 169 6.52 12.38 -19.84
CA VAL A 169 5.66 13.07 -20.80
C VAL A 169 6.39 14.24 -21.48
N SER A 170 7.25 14.95 -20.75
CA SER A 170 8.02 16.10 -21.29
C SER A 170 9.29 15.72 -22.06
N ALA A 171 9.87 14.54 -21.80
CA ALA A 171 11.13 14.12 -22.43
C ALA A 171 10.94 13.50 -23.82
N THR A 172 11.75 13.93 -24.80
CA THR A 172 11.80 13.36 -26.16
C THR A 172 12.63 12.07 -26.28
N THR A 173 13.44 11.67 -25.28
CA THR A 173 14.18 10.38 -25.30
C THR A 173 14.47 9.75 -23.91
N SER A 174 14.65 8.41 -23.92
CA SER A 174 15.17 7.46 -22.90
C SER A 174 14.62 7.41 -21.46
N ALA A 175 13.56 8.13 -21.11
CA ALA A 175 12.93 7.97 -19.78
C ALA A 175 12.42 6.52 -19.55
N LYS A 176 12.54 6.04 -18.30
CA LYS A 176 12.10 4.71 -17.84
C LYS A 176 10.66 4.43 -18.29
N LYS A 177 10.36 3.19 -18.62
CA LYS A 177 9.02 2.75 -19.09
C LYS A 177 8.19 2.09 -18.00
N LEU A 178 8.85 1.56 -16.96
CA LEU A 178 8.22 0.86 -15.87
C LEU A 178 8.91 1.25 -14.56
N PHE A 179 8.11 1.54 -13.54
CA PHE A 179 8.55 1.73 -12.17
C PHE A 179 7.87 0.66 -11.32
N LEU A 180 8.65 -0.11 -10.59
CA LEU A 180 8.16 -1.17 -9.71
C LEU A 180 8.47 -0.78 -8.26
N TYR A 181 7.43 -0.79 -7.43
CA TYR A 181 7.51 -0.47 -6.02
C TYR A 181 7.04 -1.69 -5.23
N SER A 182 7.94 -2.33 -4.48
CA SER A 182 7.59 -3.45 -3.62
C SER A 182 7.56 -2.99 -2.17
N ALA A 183 6.37 -3.00 -1.59
CA ALA A 183 6.10 -2.44 -0.28
C ALA A 183 5.10 -3.35 0.49
N HIS A 184 4.16 -2.77 1.21
CA HIS A 184 3.32 -3.46 2.17
C HIS A 184 1.83 -3.36 1.78
N GLU A 185 1.02 -4.22 2.39
CA GLU A 185 -0.43 -4.24 2.24
C GLU A 185 -1.07 -2.89 2.61
N ASN A 186 -0.58 -2.24 3.67
CA ASN A 186 -1.07 -0.93 4.07
C ASN A 186 -0.74 0.14 3.02
N ASN A 187 0.40 0.07 2.32
CA ASN A 187 0.69 1.01 1.23
C ASN A 187 -0.37 0.94 0.12
N LEU A 188 -0.89 -0.26 -0.19
CA LEU A 188 -1.95 -0.43 -1.19
C LEU A 188 -3.28 0.13 -0.67
N ALA A 189 -3.70 -0.29 0.53
CA ALA A 189 -4.95 0.17 1.14
C ALA A 189 -4.96 1.70 1.31
N GLU A 190 -3.89 2.27 1.86
CA GLU A 190 -3.76 3.70 2.10
C GLU A 190 -3.78 4.50 0.80
N LEU A 191 -3.10 4.04 -0.25
CA LEU A 191 -3.13 4.69 -1.56
C LEU A 191 -4.55 4.67 -2.16
N LEU A 192 -5.24 3.53 -2.10
CA LEU A 192 -6.61 3.42 -2.61
C LEU A 192 -7.58 4.32 -1.83
N ILE A 193 -7.42 4.41 -0.51
CA ILE A 193 -8.22 5.29 0.36
C ILE A 193 -7.95 6.75 -0.01
N ALA A 194 -6.68 7.14 -0.12
CA ALA A 194 -6.29 8.51 -0.42
C ALA A 194 -6.76 8.97 -1.82
N LEU A 195 -6.81 8.05 -2.79
CA LEU A 195 -7.34 8.31 -4.13
C LEU A 195 -8.87 8.20 -4.21
N GLY A 196 -9.54 7.81 -3.12
CA GLY A 196 -11.00 7.67 -3.04
C GLY A 196 -11.56 6.50 -3.85
N VAL A 197 -10.76 5.46 -4.07
CA VAL A 197 -11.11 4.28 -4.90
C VAL A 197 -11.04 2.95 -4.14
N PHE A 198 -10.98 3.02 -2.81
CA PHE A 198 -11.00 1.83 -1.96
C PHE A 198 -12.42 1.28 -1.81
N GLU A 199 -12.84 0.46 -2.79
CA GLU A 199 -14.15 -0.18 -2.78
C GLU A 199 -14.17 -1.43 -1.90
N TYR A 200 -15.19 -1.53 -1.04
CA TYR A 200 -15.38 -2.60 -0.07
C TYR A 200 -14.16 -2.79 0.84
N PRO A 201 -14.10 -2.13 2.00
CA PRO A 201 -12.92 -2.16 2.85
C PRO A 201 -12.47 -3.60 3.16
N HIS A 202 -11.21 -3.92 2.87
CA HIS A 202 -10.64 -5.27 2.95
C HIS A 202 -9.15 -5.22 3.26
N VAL A 203 -8.55 -6.34 3.67
CA VAL A 203 -7.08 -6.43 3.77
C VAL A 203 -6.50 -6.83 2.39
N PRO A 204 -5.57 -6.07 1.80
CA PRO A 204 -4.92 -6.48 0.56
C PRO A 204 -4.17 -7.81 0.73
N THR A 205 -4.40 -8.74 -0.19
CA THR A 205 -3.84 -10.10 -0.15
C THR A 205 -2.40 -10.14 -0.66
N TYR A 206 -1.68 -11.23 -0.41
CA TYR A 206 -0.33 -11.39 -0.93
C TYR A 206 -0.27 -11.31 -2.46
N GLY A 207 0.72 -10.56 -2.96
CA GLY A 207 0.92 -10.35 -4.38
C GLY A 207 -0.04 -9.36 -5.03
N SER A 208 -1.03 -8.83 -4.29
CA SER A 208 -1.90 -7.76 -4.77
C SER A 208 -1.10 -6.57 -5.27
N PHE A 209 -1.65 -5.84 -6.24
CA PHE A 209 -0.93 -4.73 -6.86
C PHE A 209 -1.87 -3.66 -7.39
N ILE A 210 -1.34 -2.44 -7.48
CA ILE A 210 -1.97 -1.30 -8.15
C ILE A 210 -1.14 -0.97 -9.40
N LEU A 211 -1.81 -0.79 -10.54
CA LEU A 211 -1.19 -0.25 -11.76
C LEU A 211 -1.66 1.19 -11.96
N LEU A 212 -0.70 2.09 -12.15
CA LEU A 212 -0.95 3.45 -12.61
C LEU A 212 -0.39 3.57 -14.02
N GLU A 213 -1.26 3.37 -15.01
CA GLU A 213 -0.87 3.41 -16.41
C GLU A 213 -0.99 4.83 -16.98
N VAL A 214 0.09 5.32 -17.58
CA VAL A 214 0.10 6.63 -18.27
C VAL A 214 -0.18 6.41 -19.76
N HIS A 215 -1.30 6.93 -20.23
CA HIS A 215 -1.77 6.81 -21.60
C HIS A 215 -1.63 8.15 -22.34
N ASN A 216 -1.50 8.09 -23.68
CA ASN A 216 -1.69 9.24 -24.57
C ASN A 216 -2.84 8.91 -25.52
N ILE A 217 -4.00 9.55 -25.32
CA ILE A 217 -5.21 9.34 -26.11
C ILE A 217 -5.52 10.65 -26.84
N ASN A 218 -5.43 10.64 -28.17
CA ASN A 218 -5.69 11.81 -29.02
C ASN A 218 -4.89 13.06 -28.62
N GLY A 219 -3.64 12.89 -28.19
CA GLY A 219 -2.77 13.99 -27.77
C GLY A 219 -2.95 14.43 -26.31
N VAL A 220 -3.86 13.80 -25.57
CA VAL A 220 -4.07 14.06 -24.13
C VAL A 220 -3.42 12.97 -23.31
N HIS A 221 -2.52 13.37 -22.41
CA HIS A 221 -1.93 12.48 -21.43
C HIS A 221 -2.84 12.31 -20.20
N GLY A 222 -2.96 11.09 -19.70
CA GLY A 222 -3.76 10.80 -18.52
C GLY A 222 -3.44 9.45 -17.90
N VAL A 223 -4.03 9.20 -16.73
CA VAL A 223 -3.77 8.03 -15.90
C VAL A 223 -5.01 7.13 -15.88
N LYS A 224 -4.79 5.82 -16.00
CA LYS A 224 -5.76 4.78 -15.63
C LYS A 224 -5.25 4.01 -14.42
N ILE A 225 -6.14 3.69 -13.50
CA ILE A 225 -5.81 3.02 -12.25
C ILE A 225 -6.41 1.63 -12.28
N PHE A 226 -5.59 0.61 -12.01
CA PHE A 226 -6.05 -0.76 -11.89
C PHE A 226 -5.67 -1.34 -10.54
N TYR A 227 -6.48 -2.27 -10.03
CA TYR A 227 -6.22 -2.98 -8.80
C TYR A 227 -6.56 -4.45 -8.93
N GLU A 228 -5.66 -5.30 -8.47
CA GLU A 228 -5.86 -6.74 -8.32
C GLU A 228 -5.62 -7.13 -6.86
N ASN A 229 -6.56 -7.87 -6.30
CA ASN A 229 -6.51 -8.37 -4.93
C ASN A 229 -6.68 -9.90 -4.82
N TYR A 230 -6.60 -10.61 -5.94
CA TYR A 230 -6.83 -12.05 -6.07
C TYR A 230 -8.16 -12.53 -5.47
N SER A 231 -9.18 -11.68 -5.52
CA SER A 231 -10.55 -11.98 -5.06
C SER A 231 -11.34 -12.86 -6.04
N GLY A 232 -10.71 -13.32 -7.14
CA GLY A 232 -11.33 -14.14 -8.18
C GLY A 232 -11.96 -13.35 -9.34
N TYR A 233 -11.96 -12.01 -9.28
CA TYR A 233 -12.54 -11.15 -10.32
C TYR A 233 -11.54 -10.65 -11.36
N GLY A 234 -10.25 -10.93 -11.17
CA GLY A 234 -9.20 -10.38 -12.02
C GLY A 234 -8.92 -8.90 -11.75
N VAL A 235 -8.05 -8.33 -12.59
CA VAL A 235 -7.64 -6.93 -12.53
C VAL A 235 -8.85 -6.02 -12.80
N LYS A 236 -9.14 -5.12 -11.86
CA LYS A 236 -10.25 -4.16 -11.95
C LYS A 236 -9.76 -2.77 -12.35
N LEU A 237 -10.43 -2.16 -13.32
CA LEU A 237 -10.25 -0.74 -13.65
C LEU A 237 -11.02 0.11 -12.63
N LEU A 238 -10.33 1.04 -11.99
CA LEU A 238 -10.88 1.91 -10.96
C LEU A 238 -11.18 3.31 -11.51
N LYS A 239 -12.21 3.95 -10.93
CA LYS A 239 -12.62 5.31 -11.29
C LYS A 239 -12.49 6.23 -10.08
N MET A 240 -11.54 7.16 -10.14
CA MET A 240 -11.39 8.18 -9.11
C MET A 240 -12.62 9.10 -9.03
N PRO A 241 -13.00 9.56 -7.82
CA PRO A 241 -13.98 10.62 -7.67
C PRO A 241 -13.61 11.83 -8.53
N ASN A 242 -14.61 12.42 -9.19
CA ASN A 242 -14.42 13.54 -10.11
C ASN A 242 -13.54 13.25 -11.34
N CYS A 243 -13.24 11.99 -11.67
CA CYS A 243 -12.61 11.60 -12.93
C CYS A 243 -13.44 10.52 -13.65
N ASP A 244 -13.20 10.34 -14.94
CA ASP A 244 -13.61 9.11 -15.65
C ASP A 244 -12.54 8.04 -15.46
N GLU A 245 -12.75 6.83 -16.00
CA GLU A 245 -11.75 5.74 -15.95
C GLU A 245 -10.38 6.16 -16.54
N PHE A 246 -10.38 7.09 -17.48
CA PHE A 246 -9.21 7.84 -17.92
C PHE A 246 -9.24 9.23 -17.27
N CYS A 247 -8.29 9.50 -16.38
CA CYS A 247 -8.17 10.77 -15.68
C CYS A 247 -7.08 11.62 -16.33
N PRO A 248 -7.40 12.76 -16.98
CA PRO A 248 -6.40 13.66 -17.56
C PRO A 248 -5.33 14.03 -16.54
N LEU A 249 -4.06 14.09 -16.96
CA LEU A 249 -2.93 14.18 -16.03
C LEU A 249 -2.96 15.47 -15.19
N ASP A 250 -3.34 16.60 -15.78
CA ASP A 250 -3.54 17.87 -15.10
C ASP A 250 -4.63 17.77 -14.02
N LYS A 251 -5.74 17.09 -14.34
CA LYS A 251 -6.84 16.84 -13.42
C LYS A 251 -6.43 15.89 -12.30
N PHE A 252 -5.71 14.82 -12.61
CA PHE A 252 -5.17 13.88 -11.62
C PHE A 252 -4.28 14.62 -10.61
N VAL A 253 -3.32 15.42 -11.10
CA VAL A 253 -2.43 16.22 -10.24
C VAL A 253 -3.23 17.19 -9.37
N HIS A 254 -4.24 17.86 -9.94
CA HIS A 254 -5.11 18.76 -9.18
C HIS A 254 -5.85 18.03 -8.04
N LEU A 255 -6.41 16.85 -8.31
CA LEU A 255 -7.18 16.07 -7.33
C LEU A 255 -6.34 15.57 -6.15
N VAL A 256 -5.03 15.40 -6.33
CA VAL A 256 -4.12 14.91 -5.28
C VAL A 256 -3.21 16.00 -4.71
N THR A 257 -3.42 17.27 -5.07
CA THR A 257 -2.51 18.37 -4.68
C THR A 257 -2.41 18.51 -3.16
N ASP A 258 -3.52 18.38 -2.44
CA ASP A 258 -3.54 18.50 -0.96
C ASP A 258 -2.79 17.35 -0.26
N LEU A 259 -2.52 16.26 -0.97
CA LEU A 259 -1.75 15.12 -0.47
C LEU A 259 -0.24 15.32 -0.65
N ILE A 260 0.21 16.32 -1.40
CA ILE A 260 1.65 16.52 -1.64
C ILE A 260 2.28 17.18 -0.41
N PRO A 261 3.25 16.52 0.25
CA PRO A 261 3.84 16.99 1.50
C PRO A 261 4.84 18.12 1.28
N ASP A 262 5.06 18.92 2.32
CA ASP A 262 6.31 19.68 2.44
C ASP A 262 7.48 18.73 2.71
N LYS A 263 8.67 19.05 2.18
CA LYS A 263 9.85 18.19 2.35
C LYS A 263 10.27 18.01 3.81
N SER A 264 9.98 18.99 4.67
CA SER A 264 10.32 18.94 6.09
C SER A 264 9.33 18.13 6.93
N LEU A 265 8.15 17.78 6.39
CA LEU A 265 7.05 17.19 7.15
C LEU A 265 7.42 15.87 7.84
N CYS A 266 8.22 15.03 7.18
CA CYS A 266 8.67 13.74 7.74
C CYS A 266 9.59 13.89 8.97
N GLY A 267 10.39 14.97 9.03
CA GLY A 267 11.35 15.19 10.11
C GLY A 267 12.62 14.34 10.04
N ILE A 268 13.08 13.96 8.83
CA ILE A 268 14.31 13.18 8.57
C ILE A 268 15.31 13.92 7.68
#